data_AF-A0A821MHD4-F1
#
_entry.id   AF-A0A821MHD4-F1
#
_cell.length_a   1.000
_cell.length_b   1.000
_cell.length_c   1.000
_cell.angle_alpha   90.00
_cell.angle_beta   90.00
_cell.angle_gamma   90.00
#
_symmetry.space_group_name_H-M   'P 1'
#
loop_
_entity.id
_entity.type
_entity.pdbx_description
1 polymer ?
#
loop_
_entity_poly.entity_id
_entity_poly.type
_entity_poly.pdbx_seq_one_letter_code
_entity_poly.pdbx_strand_id
1 'polypeptide(L)'
;KFIISKGSAIADNDIYAVSGNPGEGCHILSTTPSHLKNMVERGRLSLKKVKYFVLDEADRMLDIEFQHDIRNLEDLGLPLKDGRFSSMFFATVPNEVQRFAKHFLRDHY
;
A
#
# COMPACT_ATOMS: atom_id res chain seq x y z
N LYS A 1 1.54 4.36 7.68
CA LYS A 1 2.61 3.72 6.86
C LYS A 1 2.00 2.62 5.98
N PHE A 2 2.54 2.35 4.79
CA PHE A 2 2.05 1.29 3.89
C PHE A 2 2.96 0.07 3.97
N ILE A 3 2.46 -1.11 4.36
CA ILE A 3 3.26 -2.35 4.26
C ILE A 3 2.78 -3.16 3.06
N ILE A 4 3.67 -3.33 2.10
CA ILE A 4 3.45 -4.17 0.91
C ILE A 4 4.32 -5.41 1.03
N SER A 5 3.71 -6.61 0.98
CA SER A 5 4.47 -7.87 0.93
C SER A 5 4.30 -8.64 -0.37
N LYS A 6 5.47 -8.97 -0.95
CA LYS A 6 5.82 -9.60 -2.24
C LYS A 6 5.67 -8.74 -3.51
N GLY A 7 6.80 -8.20 -3.98
CA GLY A 7 7.01 -7.68 -5.34
C GLY A 7 8.45 -7.19 -5.50
N SER A 8 9.17 -7.63 -6.54
CA SER A 8 10.56 -7.20 -6.78
C SER A 8 10.64 -5.67 -6.92
N ALA A 9 11.47 -5.04 -6.09
CA ALA A 9 11.72 -3.60 -6.11
C ALA A 9 13.20 -3.32 -5.91
N ILE A 10 13.70 -2.28 -6.59
CA ILE A 10 15.01 -1.67 -6.35
C ILE A 10 14.72 -0.38 -5.58
N ALA A 11 15.27 -0.25 -4.38
CA ALA A 11 14.93 0.80 -3.42
C ALA A 11 16.00 1.91 -3.37
N ASP A 12 15.55 3.17 -3.37
CA ASP A 12 16.32 4.36 -2.98
C ASP A 12 15.99 4.74 -1.51
N ASN A 13 16.85 5.57 -0.90
CA ASN A 13 17.11 5.78 0.54
C ASN A 13 15.96 5.99 1.56
N ASP A 14 14.67 6.03 1.19
CA ASP A 14 13.54 6.24 2.12
C ASP A 14 12.66 5.01 2.33
N ILE A 15 13.19 3.84 2.00
CA ILE A 15 12.47 2.58 1.95
C ILE A 15 13.07 1.60 2.98
N TYR A 16 12.27 1.22 3.97
CA TYR A 16 12.58 0.02 4.73
C TYR A 16 12.23 -1.19 3.87
N ALA A 17 13.18 -1.59 3.01
CA ALA A 17 13.16 -2.85 2.28
C ALA A 17 13.97 -3.87 3.07
N VAL A 18 13.31 -4.84 3.68
CA VAL A 18 14.02 -6.03 4.18
C VAL A 18 14.23 -6.94 2.98
N SER A 19 15.42 -6.85 2.38
CA SER A 19 15.92 -7.85 1.43
C SER A 19 16.81 -8.82 2.20
N GLY A 20 16.52 -10.11 2.13
CA GLY A 20 17.26 -11.16 2.82
C GLY A 20 18.62 -11.47 2.19
N ASN A 21 18.87 -11.00 0.95
CA ASN A 21 20.09 -11.27 0.20
C ASN A 21 20.39 -10.15 -0.84
N PRO A 22 21.66 -9.76 -1.04
CA PRO A 22 22.04 -8.86 -2.13
C PRO A 22 21.71 -9.48 -3.50
N GLY A 23 20.74 -8.92 -4.21
CA GLY A 23 20.24 -9.44 -5.50
C GLY A 23 18.79 -9.94 -5.47
N GLU A 24 18.21 -10.11 -4.28
CA GLU A 24 16.80 -10.45 -4.10
C GLU A 24 15.97 -9.17 -3.92
N GLY A 25 14.93 -9.00 -4.75
CA GLY A 25 14.06 -7.82 -4.71
C GLY A 25 13.35 -7.65 -3.36
N CYS A 26 12.73 -6.49 -3.16
CA CYS A 26 12.01 -6.17 -1.93
C CYS A 26 10.89 -7.17 -1.56
N HIS A 27 10.90 -7.70 -0.33
CA HIS A 27 9.82 -8.56 0.18
C HIS A 27 8.82 -7.82 1.06
N ILE A 28 9.27 -6.79 1.76
CA ILE A 28 8.49 -5.95 2.65
C ILE A 28 8.90 -4.52 2.36
N LEU A 29 7.96 -3.69 1.93
CA LEU A 29 8.15 -2.27 1.70
C LEU A 29 7.30 -1.49 2.69
N SER A 30 7.91 -0.62 3.49
CA SER A 30 7.22 0.42 4.26
C SER A 30 7.45 1.81 3.69
N THR A 31 6.39 2.52 3.28
CA THR A 31 6.51 3.89 2.74
C THR A 31 5.25 4.75 2.95
N THR A 32 5.23 5.98 2.43
CA THR A 32 4.08 6.89 2.36
C THR A 32 3.38 6.78 0.99
N PRO A 33 2.07 7.12 0.87
CA PRO A 33 1.34 6.93 -0.39
C PRO A 33 1.99 7.66 -1.57
N SER A 34 2.37 8.93 -1.39
CA SER A 34 2.91 9.75 -2.47
C SER A 34 4.28 9.24 -2.95
N HIS A 35 5.13 8.73 -2.04
CA HIS A 35 6.40 8.12 -2.42
C HIS A 35 6.18 6.77 -3.12
N LEU A 36 5.24 5.95 -2.63
CA LEU A 36 4.86 4.69 -3.28
C LEU A 36 4.41 4.92 -4.74
N LYS A 37 3.49 5.86 -4.94
CA LYS A 37 2.98 6.24 -6.26
C LYS A 37 4.12 6.66 -7.19
N ASN A 38 5.00 7.55 -6.71
CA ASN A 38 6.15 8.02 -7.48
C ASN A 38 7.07 6.88 -7.93
N MET A 39 7.34 5.91 -7.06
CA MET A 39 8.16 4.74 -7.40
C MET A 39 7.52 3.86 -8.47
N VAL A 40 6.21 3.65 -8.40
CA VAL A 40 5.47 2.82 -9.36
C VAL A 40 5.38 3.53 -10.71
N GLU A 41 5.06 4.82 -10.74
CA GLU A 41 5.01 5.63 -11.95
C GLU A 41 6.37 5.72 -12.66
N ARG A 42 7.47 5.75 -11.90
CA ARG A 42 8.84 5.72 -12.44
C ARG A 42 9.32 4.31 -12.83
N GLY A 43 8.48 3.29 -12.71
CA GLY A 43 8.82 1.91 -13.05
C GLY A 43 9.84 1.25 -12.11
N ARG A 44 10.10 1.82 -10.93
CA ARG A 44 11.06 1.30 -9.94
C ARG A 44 10.48 0.18 -9.06
N LEU A 45 9.15 0.10 -9.01
CA LEU A 45 8.38 -0.87 -8.21
C LEU A 45 7.18 -1.37 -9.01
N SER A 46 6.85 -2.66 -8.88
CA SER A 46 5.62 -3.23 -9.41
C SER A 46 4.73 -3.78 -8.30
N LEU A 47 3.45 -3.39 -8.30
CA LEU A 47 2.45 -3.84 -7.33
C LEU A 47 1.73 -5.14 -7.73
N LYS A 48 1.95 -5.64 -8.96
CA LYS A 48 1.17 -6.73 -9.55
C LYS A 48 1.16 -8.05 -8.78
N LYS A 49 2.16 -8.27 -7.92
CA LYS A 49 2.32 -9.53 -7.15
C LYS A 49 2.05 -9.37 -5.65
N VAL A 50 1.55 -8.21 -5.24
CA VAL A 50 1.31 -7.90 -3.83
C VAL A 50 0.24 -8.81 -3.27
N LYS A 51 0.59 -9.51 -2.20
CA LYS A 51 -0.32 -10.43 -1.48
C LYS A 51 -0.85 -9.84 -0.19
N TYR A 52 -0.12 -8.91 0.41
CA TYR A 52 -0.48 -8.26 1.66
C TYR A 52 -0.37 -6.75 1.50
N PHE A 53 -1.43 -6.04 1.88
CA PHE A 53 -1.54 -4.59 1.82
C PHE A 53 -2.03 -4.06 3.16
N VAL A 54 -1.18 -3.29 3.85
CA VAL A 54 -1.52 -2.74 5.18
C VAL A 54 -1.58 -1.23 5.13
N LEU A 55 -2.68 -0.68 5.65
CA LEU A 55 -2.90 0.74 5.87
C LEU A 55 -2.83 1.04 7.36
N ASP A 56 -1.78 1.72 7.79
CA ASP A 56 -1.59 2.10 9.19
C ASP A 56 -1.84 3.61 9.39
N GLU A 57 -2.50 3.99 10.49
CA GLU A 57 -3.05 5.33 10.75
C GLU A 57 -4.01 5.80 9.65
N ALA A 58 -4.93 4.92 9.25
CA ALA A 58 -5.76 5.15 8.08
C ALA A 58 -6.75 6.31 8.23
N ASP A 59 -7.09 6.71 9.47
CA ASP A 59 -7.83 7.92 9.76
C ASP A 59 -7.06 9.22 9.45
N ARG A 60 -5.73 9.18 9.49
CA ARG A 60 -4.87 10.30 9.04
C ARG A 60 -4.61 10.28 7.53
N MET A 61 -4.78 9.13 6.88
CA MET A 61 -4.60 8.98 5.43
C MET A 61 -5.81 9.46 4.60
N LEU A 62 -6.85 9.95 5.25
CA LEU A 62 -8.05 10.47 4.59
C LEU A 62 -7.96 11.96 4.27
N ASP A 63 -6.83 12.60 4.55
CA ASP A 63 -6.54 13.89 3.95
C ASP A 63 -6.67 13.79 2.41
N ILE A 64 -7.24 14.82 1.79
CA ILE A 64 -7.70 14.81 0.38
C ILE A 64 -6.64 14.26 -0.58
N GLU A 65 -5.37 14.64 -0.37
CA GLU A 65 -4.25 14.28 -1.22
C GLU A 65 -3.90 12.78 -1.13
N PHE A 66 -3.94 12.21 0.08
CA PHE A 66 -3.59 10.80 0.29
C PHE A 66 -4.68 9.85 -0.16
N GLN A 67 -5.96 10.20 0.06
CA GLN A 67 -7.04 9.34 -0.39
C GLN A 67 -7.00 9.11 -1.92
N HIS A 68 -6.68 10.16 -2.69
CA HIS A 68 -6.54 10.03 -4.14
C HIS A 68 -5.36 9.15 -4.53
N ASP A 69 -4.18 9.39 -3.94
CA ASP A 69 -2.98 8.60 -4.22
C ASP A 69 -3.17 7.10 -3.90
N ILE A 70 -3.86 6.78 -2.81
CA ILE A 70 -4.07 5.38 -2.38
C ILE A 70 -5.06 4.66 -3.30
N ARG A 71 -6.14 5.34 -3.73
CA ARG A 71 -7.12 4.77 -4.67
C ARG A 71 -6.49 4.48 -6.04
N ASN A 72 -5.61 5.36 -6.50
CA ASN A 72 -4.89 5.17 -7.76
C ASN A 72 -3.94 3.96 -7.74
N LEU A 73 -3.61 3.39 -6.58
CA LEU A 73 -2.71 2.22 -6.53
C LEU A 73 -3.31 1.00 -7.25
N GLU A 74 -4.63 0.85 -7.26
CA GLU A 74 -5.30 -0.24 -7.99
C GLU A 74 -5.15 -0.05 -9.52
N ASP A 75 -5.27 1.19 -10.00
CA ASP A 75 -4.98 1.53 -11.41
C ASP A 75 -3.50 1.32 -11.77
N LEU A 76 -2.61 1.51 -10.80
CA LEU A 76 -1.17 1.26 -10.93
C LEU A 76 -0.79 -0.23 -10.76
N GLY A 77 -1.79 -1.12 -10.65
CA GLY A 77 -1.60 -2.57 -10.68
C GLY A 77 -1.55 -3.25 -9.32
N LEU A 78 -2.00 -2.59 -8.24
CA LEU A 78 -2.30 -3.29 -6.99
C LEU A 78 -3.50 -4.23 -7.22
N PRO A 79 -3.39 -5.54 -6.93
CA PRO A 79 -4.51 -6.48 -7.10
C PRO A 79 -5.70 -6.03 -6.26
N LEU A 80 -6.93 -6.13 -6.75
CA LEU A 80 -8.16 -5.77 -6.02
C LEU A 80 -8.32 -6.52 -4.70
N LYS A 81 -9.21 -6.04 -3.82
CA LYS A 81 -9.38 -6.55 -2.44
C LYS A 81 -9.60 -8.07 -2.32
N ASP A 82 -10.15 -8.71 -3.35
CA ASP A 82 -10.35 -10.16 -3.37
C ASP A 82 -9.07 -10.93 -3.75
N GLY A 83 -8.16 -10.30 -4.50
CA GLY A 83 -6.88 -10.88 -4.93
C GLY A 83 -5.73 -10.73 -3.93
N ARG A 84 -5.93 -10.00 -2.82
CA ARG A 84 -4.93 -9.76 -1.76
C ARG A 84 -5.53 -9.88 -0.37
N PHE A 85 -4.69 -10.01 0.64
CA PHE A 85 -5.05 -9.78 2.04
C PHE A 85 -4.82 -8.29 2.36
N SER A 86 -5.83 -7.63 2.92
CA SER A 86 -5.72 -6.24 3.33
C SER A 86 -5.98 -6.11 4.84
N SER A 87 -5.23 -5.25 5.51
CA SER A 87 -5.48 -4.86 6.91
C SER A 87 -5.44 -3.34 7.03
N MET A 88 -6.30 -2.78 7.88
CA MET A 88 -6.40 -1.34 8.10
C MET A 88 -6.45 -1.05 9.60
N PHE A 89 -5.57 -0.17 10.07
CA PHE A 89 -5.46 0.27 11.45
C PHE A 89 -5.80 1.75 11.54
N PHE A 90 -6.62 2.14 12.52
CA PHE A 90 -7.09 3.51 12.72
C PHE A 90 -7.37 3.75 14.20
N ALA A 91 -7.24 5.00 14.66
CA ALA A 91 -7.58 5.37 16.04
C ALA A 91 -9.04 5.85 16.16
N THR A 92 -9.59 6.40 15.08
CA THR A 92 -10.95 6.93 14.99
C THR A 92 -11.72 6.32 13.83
N VAL A 93 -13.06 6.31 13.91
CA VAL A 93 -13.94 5.67 12.91
C VAL A 93 -15.04 6.61 12.39
N PRO A 94 -14.69 7.74 11.76
CA PRO A 94 -15.68 8.55 11.05
C PRO A 94 -16.24 7.78 9.84
N ASN A 95 -17.37 8.26 9.31
CA ASN A 95 -18.02 7.66 8.13
C ASN A 95 -17.07 7.53 6.92
N GLU A 96 -16.09 8.41 6.80
CA GLU A 96 -15.06 8.37 5.73
C GLU A 96 -14.12 7.18 5.89
N VAL A 97 -13.65 6.89 7.10
CA VAL A 97 -12.87 5.68 7.41
C VAL A 97 -13.65 4.44 7.05
N GLN A 98 -14.94 4.38 7.39
CA GLN A 98 -15.79 3.23 7.04
C GLN A 98 -15.95 3.08 5.52
N ARG A 99 -16.15 4.17 4.79
CA ARG A 99 -16.22 4.16 3.32
C ARG A 99 -14.90 3.70 2.70
N PHE A 100 -13.78 4.11 3.28
CA PHE A 100 -12.45 3.72 2.84
C PHE A 100 -12.19 2.24 3.11
N ALA A 101 -12.51 1.76 4.29
CA ALA A 101 -12.41 0.35 4.67
C ALA A 101 -13.24 -0.55 3.74
N LYS A 102 -14.48 -0.18 3.39
CA LYS A 102 -15.33 -0.93 2.44
C LYS A 102 -14.71 -1.07 1.03
N HIS A 103 -13.86 -0.13 0.64
CA HIS A 103 -13.17 -0.16 -0.65
C HIS A 103 -11.94 -1.08 -0.61
N PHE A 104 -11.16 -1.02 0.48
CA PHE A 104 -9.86 -1.71 0.59
C PHE A 104 -9.91 -3.10 1.24
N LEU A 105 -10.95 -3.39 2.03
CA LEU A 105 -11.14 -4.63 2.78
C LEU A 105 -12.26 -5.48 2.16
N ARG A 106 -12.08 -6.80 2.21
CA ARG A 106 -13.09 -7.78 1.79
C ARG A 106 -14.36 -7.64 2.62
N ASP A 107 -15.46 -8.18 2.11
CA ASP A 107 -16.73 -8.16 2.83
C ASP A 107 -16.57 -8.94 4.16
N HIS A 108 -17.22 -8.45 5.23
CA HIS A 108 -17.09 -8.97 6.60
C HIS A 108 -15.71 -8.81 7.26
N TYR A 109 -15.10 -7.62 7.12
CA TYR A 109 -13.89 -7.23 7.85
C TYR A 109 -14.14 -6.80 9.29
#